data_AF-A0A5F2HY08-F1
#
_entry.id   AF-A0A5F2HY08-F1
#
_cell.length_a   1.000
_cell.length_b   1.000
_cell.length_c   1.000
_cell.angle_alpha   90.00
_cell.angle_beta   90.00
_cell.angle_gamma   90.00
#
_symmetry.space_group_name_H-M   'P 1'
#
loop_
_entity.id
_entity.type
_entity.pdbx_description
1 polymer ?
#
loop_
_entity_poly.entity_id
_entity_poly.type
_entity_poly.pdbx_seq_one_letter_code
_entity_poly.pdbx_strand_id
1 'polypeptide(L)'
;GQLCRQRFGDAAALIGFGTHTGTVAAATDWDGEMEVKPVRPSREDSYERLCHDAGIERFLLDLARDPKLRDRLTESRLERFIGVIYRPETELRSHYADASLARQFDAFV
;
A
#
# COMPACT_ATOMS: atom_id res chain seq x y z
N GLY A 1 -4.13 -7.84 -10.11
CA GLY A 1 -3.19 -8.71 -9.36
C GLY A 1 -3.67 -10.16 -9.35
N GLN A 2 -4.73 -10.46 -8.62
CA GLN A 2 -5.20 -11.83 -8.34
C GLN A 2 -5.37 -12.71 -9.59
N LEU A 3 -6.10 -12.26 -10.61
CA LEU A 3 -6.32 -13.05 -11.83
C LEU A 3 -5.00 -13.34 -12.57
N CYS A 4 -4.06 -12.39 -12.59
CA CYS A 4 -2.73 -12.61 -13.15
C CYS A 4 -1.99 -13.70 -12.37
N ARG A 5 -1.99 -13.65 -11.02
CA ARG A 5 -1.38 -14.70 -10.21
C ARG A 5 -2.02 -16.07 -10.44
N GLN A 6 -3.35 -16.14 -10.54
CA GLN A 6 -4.05 -17.39 -10.82
C GLN A 6 -3.71 -17.96 -12.21
N ARG A 7 -3.52 -17.09 -13.21
CA ARG A 7 -3.26 -17.52 -14.59
C ARG A 7 -1.79 -17.85 -14.85
N PHE A 8 -0.87 -17.12 -14.23
CA PHE A 8 0.56 -17.16 -14.55
C PHE A 8 1.42 -17.74 -13.41
N GLY A 9 0.87 -17.92 -12.20
CA GLY A 9 1.61 -18.44 -11.05
C GLY A 9 2.87 -17.62 -10.77
N ASP A 10 4.00 -18.31 -10.62
CA ASP A 10 5.30 -17.72 -10.33
C ASP A 10 5.91 -16.96 -11.52
N ALA A 11 5.31 -17.04 -12.72
CA ALA A 11 5.68 -16.19 -13.85
C ALA A 11 5.14 -14.75 -13.73
N ALA A 12 4.35 -14.44 -12.69
CA ALA A 12 3.89 -13.09 -12.38
C ALA A 12 4.34 -12.64 -11.00
N ALA A 13 5.02 -11.48 -10.95
CA ALA A 13 5.34 -10.80 -9.70
C ALA A 13 4.30 -9.70 -9.41
N LEU A 14 3.81 -9.66 -8.18
CA LEU A 14 2.93 -8.62 -7.65
C LEU A 14 3.76 -7.72 -6.73
N ILE A 15 4.00 -6.49 -7.17
CA ILE A 15 4.81 -5.51 -6.43
C ILE A 15 3.89 -4.37 -6.01
N GLY A 16 3.75 -4.18 -4.70
CA GLY A 16 2.99 -3.08 -4.11
C GLY A 16 3.86 -1.83 -3.94
N PHE A 17 3.22 -0.67 -3.90
CA PHE A 17 3.89 0.61 -3.68
C PHE A 17 3.14 1.37 -2.61
N GLY A 18 3.87 1.84 -1.60
CA GLY A 18 3.36 2.66 -0.51
C GLY A 18 4.08 3.99 -0.41
N THR A 19 3.55 4.85 0.44
CA THR A 19 4.27 6.03 0.91
C THR A 19 3.78 6.41 2.29
N HIS A 20 4.61 7.11 3.07
CA HIS A 20 4.20 7.70 4.34
C HIS A 20 3.51 9.06 4.14
N THR A 21 4.13 9.94 3.34
CA THR A 21 3.71 11.33 3.09
C THR A 21 3.99 11.73 1.64
N GLY A 22 3.68 12.97 1.26
CA GLY A 22 3.98 13.53 -0.06
C GLY A 22 2.75 14.14 -0.71
N THR A 23 2.65 14.03 -2.03
CA THR A 23 1.50 14.52 -2.80
C THR A 23 1.07 13.48 -3.82
N VAL A 24 -0.22 13.48 -4.15
CA VAL A 24 -0.80 12.60 -5.17
C VAL A 24 -1.61 13.43 -6.16
N ALA A 25 -1.58 13.06 -7.44
CA ALA A 25 -2.48 13.60 -8.46
C ALA A 25 -3.78 12.78 -8.44
N ALA A 26 -4.86 13.35 -7.92
CA ALA A 26 -6.15 12.68 -7.77
C ALA A 26 -7.30 13.69 -7.74
N ALA A 27 -8.48 13.27 -8.21
CA ALA A 27 -9.69 14.04 -8.06
C ALA A 27 -10.32 13.85 -6.67
N THR A 28 -11.21 14.76 -6.28
CA THR A 28 -12.02 14.59 -5.06
C THR A 28 -13.17 13.61 -5.28
N ASP A 29 -13.77 13.59 -6.47
CA ASP A 29 -14.87 12.71 -6.86
C ASP A 29 -14.66 12.14 -8.26
N TRP A 30 -15.45 11.13 -8.63
CA TRP A 30 -15.47 10.61 -9.99
C TRP A 30 -15.84 11.72 -10.98
N ASP A 31 -15.21 11.72 -12.15
CA ASP A 31 -15.35 12.73 -13.19
C ASP A 31 -14.99 14.17 -12.75
N GLY A 32 -14.36 14.33 -11.59
CA GLY A 32 -13.82 15.60 -11.12
C GLY A 32 -12.48 15.95 -11.78
N GLU A 33 -12.10 17.22 -11.69
CA GLU A 33 -10.80 17.70 -12.13
C GLU A 33 -9.66 17.06 -11.32
N MET A 34 -8.51 16.85 -11.99
CA MET A 34 -7.32 16.38 -11.32
C MET A 34 -6.72 17.49 -10.46
N GLU A 35 -6.42 17.15 -9.21
CA GLU A 35 -5.77 18.05 -8.25
C GLU A 35 -4.48 17.41 -7.73
N VAL A 36 -3.49 18.22 -7.37
CA VAL A 36 -2.33 17.77 -6.60
C VAL A 36 -2.66 17.93 -5.12
N LYS A 37 -2.90 16.80 -4.43
CA LYS A 37 -3.40 16.77 -3.06
C LYS A 37 -2.31 16.30 -2.09
N PRO A 38 -2.14 16.96 -0.92
CA PRO A 38 -1.18 16.50 0.08
C PRO A 38 -1.66 15.20 0.73
N VAL A 39 -0.78 14.21 0.78
CA VAL A 39 -1.04 12.91 1.40
C VAL A 39 -0.79 13.04 2.90
N ARG A 40 -1.80 12.69 3.72
CA ARG A 40 -1.66 12.69 5.19
C ARG A 40 -0.55 11.73 5.62
N PRO A 41 0.18 12.01 6.72
CA PRO A 41 1.05 11.02 7.33
C PRO A 41 0.30 9.72 7.60
N SER A 42 0.94 8.58 7.30
CA SER A 42 0.28 7.28 7.47
C SER A 42 -0.10 7.00 8.93
N ARG A 43 -1.17 6.22 9.11
CA ARG A 43 -1.70 5.90 10.44
C ARG A 43 -0.80 4.96 11.21
N GLU A 44 -0.78 5.07 12.54
CA GLU A 44 0.05 4.22 13.41
C GLU A 44 -0.19 2.70 13.26
N ASP A 45 -1.42 2.33 12.90
CA ASP A 45 -1.89 0.97 12.70
C ASP A 45 -1.83 0.53 11.22
N SER A 46 -1.04 1.22 10.38
CA SER A 46 -0.91 0.91 8.94
C SER A 46 0.43 0.28 8.55
N TYR A 47 0.49 -0.40 7.40
CA TYR A 47 1.74 -0.92 6.85
C TYR A 47 2.70 0.20 6.42
N GLU A 48 2.19 1.30 5.87
CA GLU A 48 3.02 2.44 5.46
C GLU A 48 3.74 3.04 6.67
N ARG A 49 3.09 3.06 7.84
CA ARG A 49 3.75 3.48 9.06
C ARG A 49 4.81 2.49 9.51
N LEU A 50 4.51 1.19 9.48
CA LEU A 50 5.49 0.16 9.82
C LEU A 50 6.76 0.29 8.95
N CYS A 51 6.58 0.59 7.67
CA CYS A 51 7.67 0.86 6.74
C CYS A 51 8.43 2.14 7.08
N HIS A 52 7.71 3.23 7.38
CA HIS A 52 8.31 4.50 7.79
C HIS A 52 9.16 4.38 9.06
N ASP A 53 8.64 3.66 10.06
CA ASP A 53 9.29 3.47 11.35
C ASP A 53 10.56 2.60 11.27
N ALA A 54 10.79 1.92 10.14
CA ALA A 54 12.07 1.24 9.88
C ALA A 54 13.23 2.24 9.69
N GLY A 55 12.94 3.54 9.47
CA GLY A 55 13.95 4.59 9.33
C GLY A 55 14.74 4.54 8.02
N ILE A 56 14.28 3.76 7.03
CA ILE A 56 14.90 3.63 5.72
C ILE A 56 14.08 4.44 4.72
N GLU A 57 14.71 5.42 4.08
CA GLU A 57 14.02 6.40 3.22
C GLU A 57 13.31 5.78 2.02
N ARG A 58 13.98 4.83 1.34
CA ARG A 58 13.47 4.09 0.18
C ARG A 58 14.04 2.68 0.22
N PHE A 59 13.20 1.67 0.12
CA PHE A 59 13.64 0.27 0.10
C PHE A 59 12.71 -0.59 -0.75
N LEU A 60 13.19 -1.77 -1.13
CA LEU A 60 12.37 -2.85 -1.64
C LEU A 60 12.33 -3.92 -0.55
N LEU A 61 11.14 -4.20 -0.05
CA LEU A 61 10.87 -5.31 0.84
C LEU A 61 10.56 -6.55 0.01
N ASP A 62 11.57 -7.36 -0.23
CA ASP A 62 11.42 -8.69 -0.82
C ASP A 62 10.88 -9.68 0.24
N LEU A 63 9.62 -10.09 0.09
CA LEU A 63 8.94 -10.94 1.06
C LEU A 63 9.35 -12.42 0.95
N ALA A 64 10.07 -12.81 -0.10
CA ALA A 64 10.64 -14.15 -0.22
C ALA A 64 11.96 -14.31 0.56
N ARG A 65 12.63 -13.20 0.88
CA ARG A 65 13.99 -13.21 1.46
C ARG A 65 14.04 -13.63 2.93
N ASP A 66 13.01 -13.34 3.71
CA ASP A 66 12.91 -13.71 5.12
C ASP A 66 11.54 -14.33 5.44
N PRO A 67 11.45 -15.66 5.58
CA PRO A 67 10.19 -16.34 5.89
C PRO A 67 9.56 -15.92 7.22
N LYS A 68 10.37 -15.59 8.25
CA LYS A 68 9.83 -15.18 9.56
C LYS A 68 9.20 -13.80 9.46
N LEU A 69 9.80 -12.90 8.69
CA LEU A 69 9.23 -11.58 8.42
C LEU A 69 7.94 -11.72 7.60
N ARG A 70 7.96 -12.55 6.56
CA ARG A 70 6.78 -12.84 5.73
C ARG A 70 5.60 -13.35 6.55
N ASP A 71 5.84 -14.27 7.47
CA ASP A 71 4.80 -14.81 8.34
C ASP A 71 4.20 -13.72 9.24
N ARG A 72 5.04 -12.84 9.81
CA ARG A 72 4.55 -11.68 10.61
C ARG A 72 3.75 -10.69 9.77
N LEU A 73 4.11 -10.50 8.50
CA LEU A 73 3.40 -9.63 7.56
C LEU A 73 2.16 -10.30 6.93
N THR A 74 1.83 -11.52 7.35
CA THR A 74 0.59 -12.20 6.97
C THR A 74 -0.58 -11.76 7.87
N GLU A 75 -0.30 -11.28 9.09
CA GLU A 75 -1.33 -10.72 9.97
C GLU A 75 -2.00 -9.49 9.35
N SER A 76 -3.32 -9.36 9.54
CA SER A 76 -4.09 -8.25 8.98
C SER A 76 -3.69 -6.93 9.63
N ARG A 77 -3.51 -5.90 8.80
CA ARG A 77 -3.25 -4.53 9.20
C ARG A 77 -3.87 -3.59 8.18
N LEU A 78 -4.10 -2.34 8.54
CA LEU A 78 -4.57 -1.35 7.58
C LEU A 78 -3.51 -1.10 6.49
N GLU A 79 -3.95 -1.07 5.24
CA GLU A 79 -3.17 -0.64 4.10
C GLU A 79 -3.88 0.52 3.40
N ARG A 80 -3.11 1.49 2.93
CA ARG A 80 -3.63 2.68 2.26
C ARG A 80 -3.72 2.48 0.75
N PHE A 81 -4.91 2.63 0.22
CA PHE A 81 -5.22 2.60 -1.20
C PHE A 81 -5.66 3.98 -1.70
N ILE A 82 -4.73 4.71 -2.29
CA ILE A 82 -5.03 5.94 -3.03
C ILE A 82 -4.97 5.63 -4.53
N GLY A 83 -6.08 5.83 -5.22
CA GLY A 83 -6.17 5.69 -6.67
C GLY A 83 -6.32 7.05 -7.35
N VAL A 84 -7.15 7.09 -8.38
CA VAL A 84 -7.51 8.33 -9.10
C VAL A 84 -8.39 9.28 -8.28
N ILE A 85 -8.88 8.83 -7.12
CA ILE A 85 -9.65 9.63 -6.16
C ILE A 85 -8.92 9.63 -4.82
N TYR A 86 -8.84 10.79 -4.19
CA TYR A 86 -8.31 10.94 -2.83
C TYR A 86 -9.12 11.93 -2.00
N ARG A 87 -9.64 11.49 -0.85
CA ARG A 87 -10.40 12.30 0.12
C ARG A 87 -9.69 12.27 1.49
N PRO A 88 -8.76 13.21 1.77
CA PRO A 88 -8.00 13.20 3.03
C PRO A 88 -8.86 13.39 4.28
N GLU A 89 -10.02 14.05 4.16
CA GLU A 89 -10.97 14.31 5.24
C GLU A 89 -11.61 13.02 5.78
N THR A 90 -11.76 12.01 4.91
CA THR A 90 -12.40 10.73 5.23
C THR A 90 -11.46 9.53 5.02
N GLU A 91 -10.14 9.77 4.96
CA GLU A 91 -9.13 8.82 4.50
C GLU A 91 -9.22 7.42 5.14
N LEU A 92 -9.44 7.35 6.46
CA LEU A 92 -9.62 6.07 7.16
C LEU A 92 -10.76 5.23 6.56
N ARG A 93 -11.89 5.86 6.22
CA ARG A 93 -13.09 5.16 5.73
C ARG A 93 -13.05 4.94 4.23
N SER A 94 -12.38 5.82 3.48
CA SER A 94 -12.39 5.80 2.01
C SER A 94 -11.14 5.21 1.36
N HIS A 95 -10.01 5.20 2.07
CA HIS A 95 -8.69 4.84 1.52
C HIS A 95 -7.90 3.87 2.38
N TYR A 96 -8.40 3.42 3.53
CA TYR A 96 -7.79 2.31 4.26
C TYR A 96 -8.70 1.09 4.24
N ALA A 97 -8.08 -0.08 4.11
CA ALA A 97 -8.74 -1.37 4.23
C ALA A 97 -7.86 -2.35 4.99
N ASP A 98 -8.49 -3.33 5.65
CA ASP A 98 -7.78 -4.47 6.21
C ASP A 98 -7.13 -5.30 5.11
N ALA A 99 -5.85 -5.54 5.29
CA ALA A 99 -4.97 -6.10 4.27
C ALA A 99 -3.96 -7.04 4.92
N SER A 100 -3.52 -8.03 4.14
CA SER A 100 -2.45 -8.93 4.51
C SER A 100 -1.34 -8.79 3.48
N LEU A 101 -0.31 -8.01 3.80
CA LEU A 101 0.71 -7.57 2.84
C LEU A 101 1.38 -8.76 2.14
N ALA A 102 1.79 -9.77 2.93
CA ALA A 102 2.46 -10.97 2.44
C ALA A 102 1.57 -11.94 1.65
N ARG A 103 0.23 -11.77 1.71
CA ARG A 103 -0.71 -12.52 0.86
C ARG A 103 -1.02 -11.77 -0.44
N GLN A 104 -0.84 -10.45 -0.46
CA GLN A 104 -1.16 -9.62 -1.62
C GLN A 104 0.01 -9.48 -2.59
N PHE A 105 1.23 -9.36 -2.06
CA PHE A 105 2.42 -9.03 -2.85
C PHE A 105 3.57 -10.01 -2.63
N ASP A 106 4.45 -10.12 -3.62
CA ASP A 106 5.77 -10.76 -3.47
C ASP A 106 6.81 -9.77 -2.95
N ALA A 107 6.61 -8.48 -3.24
CA ALA A 107 7.47 -7.41 -2.73
C ALA A 107 6.71 -6.10 -2.58
N PHE A 108 7.23 -5.21 -1.74
CA PHE A 108 6.66 -3.89 -1.47
C PHE A 108 7.74 -2.81 -1.55
N VAL A 109 7.40 -1.69 -2.17
CA VAL A 109 8.28 -0.50 -2.34
C VAL A 109 7.75 0.66 -1.52
#